data_AF-A0A9P0JUW6-F1
#
_entry.id   AF-A0A9P0JUW6-F1
#
_cell.length_a   1.000
_cell.length_b   1.000
_cell.length_c   1.000
_cell.angle_alpha   90.00
_cell.angle_beta   90.00
_cell.angle_gamma   90.00
#
_symmetry.space_group_name_H-M   'P 1'
#
loop_
_entity.id
_entity.type
_entity.pdbx_description
1 polymer ?
#
loop_
_entity_poly.entity_id
_entity_poly.type
_entity_poly.pdbx_seq_one_letter_code
_entity_poly.pdbx_strand_id
1 'polypeptide(L)'
;MYISRFDQYFIASKIEEELEINTLLAVVGKEMSELIIDLCNKPEEITYEAMIRLVINHLQPEPSKRAERFKLRLRKQERGESLAQYLDALKKLAKTCQFGEFGRPFN
;
A
#
# COMPACT_ATOMS: atom_id res chain seq x y z
N MET A 1 6.22 4.11 5.27
CA MET A 1 7.43 4.92 5.52
C MET A 1 7.28 6.35 4.99
N TYR A 2 6.84 6.55 3.73
CA TYR A 2 6.65 7.89 3.16
C TYR A 2 5.54 8.70 3.87
N ILE A 3 4.36 8.11 4.05
CA ILE A 3 3.21 8.72 4.75
C ILE A 3 3.58 9.07 6.20
N SER A 4 4.15 8.12 6.93
CA SER A 4 4.59 8.31 8.32
C SER A 4 5.55 9.49 8.52
N ARG A 5 6.36 9.82 7.50
CA ARG A 5 7.26 10.98 7.53
C ARG A 5 6.50 12.29 7.36
N PHE A 6 5.45 12.31 6.54
CA PHE A 6 4.54 13.46 6.42
C PHE A 6 3.76 13.68 7.70
N ASP A 7 3.25 12.61 8.32
CA ASP A 7 2.53 12.70 9.60
C ASP A 7 3.44 13.31 10.68
N GLN A 8 4.70 12.85 10.76
CA GLN A 8 5.70 13.42 11.66
C GLN A 8 6.02 14.89 11.33
N TYR A 9 6.06 15.25 10.06
CA TYR A 9 6.31 16.62 9.62
C TYR A 9 5.18 17.57 10.02
N PHE A 10 3.91 17.16 9.87
CA PHE A 10 2.75 17.93 10.31
C PHE A 10 2.76 18.14 11.83
N ILE A 11 3.05 17.07 12.59
CA ILE A 11 3.19 17.16 14.06
C ILE A 11 4.32 18.12 14.46
N ALA A 12 5.51 17.98 13.85
CA ALA A 12 6.67 18.79 14.19
C ALA A 12 6.47 20.27 13.84
N SER A 13 5.77 20.53 12.74
CA SER A 13 5.51 21.89 12.24
C SER A 13 4.23 22.50 12.80
N LYS A 14 3.46 21.74 13.60
CA LYS A 14 2.16 22.15 14.18
C LYS A 14 1.17 22.65 13.13
N ILE A 15 1.10 21.92 12.01
CA ILE A 15 0.17 22.23 10.93
C ILE A 15 -1.25 21.88 11.39
N GLU A 16 -2.18 22.81 11.17
CA GLU A 16 -3.61 22.58 11.39
C GLU A 16 -4.16 21.63 10.31
N GLU A 17 -5.15 20.81 10.65
CA GLU A 17 -5.70 19.78 9.76
C GLU A 17 -6.18 20.36 8.41
N GLU A 18 -6.75 21.57 8.44
CA GLU A 18 -7.21 22.32 7.26
C GLU A 18 -6.06 22.70 6.29
N LEU A 19 -4.83 22.75 6.80
CA LEU A 19 -3.64 23.13 6.03
C LEU A 19 -2.81 21.91 5.58
N GLU A 20 -3.12 20.70 6.03
CA GLU A 20 -2.33 19.50 5.73
C GLU A 20 -2.23 19.22 4.23
N ILE A 21 -3.35 19.30 3.51
CA ILE A 21 -3.41 19.09 2.06
C ILE A 21 -2.62 20.16 1.30
N ASN A 22 -2.80 21.42 1.65
CA ASN A 22 -2.08 22.52 1.02
C ASN A 22 -0.57 22.40 1.27
N THR A 23 -0.20 22.02 2.48
CA THR A 23 1.20 21.77 2.86
C THR A 23 1.77 20.56 2.11
N LEU A 24 0.99 19.48 1.99
CA LEU A 24 1.36 18.30 1.20
C LEU A 24 1.65 18.70 -0.24
N LEU A 25 0.72 19.37 -0.91
CA LEU A 25 0.85 19.81 -2.31
C LEU A 25 2.06 20.74 -2.52
N ALA A 26 2.39 21.58 -1.55
CA ALA A 26 3.54 22.48 -1.61
C ALA A 26 4.90 21.78 -1.43
N VAL A 27 4.93 20.68 -0.67
CA VAL A 27 6.18 19.99 -0.29
C VAL A 27 6.47 18.77 -1.17
N VAL A 28 5.44 18.15 -1.75
CA VAL A 28 5.63 17.00 -2.64
C VAL A 28 6.31 17.41 -3.94
N GLY A 29 7.10 16.48 -4.51
CA GLY A 29 7.74 16.69 -5.80
C GLY A 29 6.75 16.69 -6.96
N LYS A 30 7.21 17.21 -8.10
CA LYS A 30 6.42 17.37 -9.33
C LYS A 30 5.64 16.12 -9.74
N GLU A 31 6.29 14.95 -9.78
CA GLU A 31 5.65 13.70 -10.17
C GLU A 31 4.47 13.31 -9.27
N MET A 32 4.59 13.55 -7.96
CA MET A 32 3.52 13.28 -7.01
C MET A 32 2.39 14.31 -7.13
N SER A 33 2.71 15.58 -7.40
CA SER A 33 1.68 16.58 -7.65
C SER A 33 0.88 16.30 -8.92
N GLU A 34 1.53 15.87 -10.01
CA GLU A 34 0.87 15.47 -11.26
C GLU A 34 -0.05 14.27 -11.01
N LEU A 35 0.43 13.23 -10.32
CA LEU A 35 -0.38 12.08 -9.95
C LEU A 35 -1.62 12.46 -9.12
N ILE A 36 -1.45 13.34 -8.14
CA ILE A 36 -2.56 13.78 -7.28
C ILE A 36 -3.64 14.51 -8.10
N ILE A 37 -3.23 15.38 -9.02
CA ILE A 37 -4.14 16.10 -9.92
C ILE A 37 -4.86 15.12 -10.85
N ASP A 38 -4.16 14.12 -11.38
CA ASP A 38 -4.76 13.09 -12.23
C ASP A 38 -5.78 12.21 -11.48
N LEU A 39 -5.58 12.00 -10.18
CA LEU A 39 -6.45 11.18 -9.33
C LEU A 39 -7.67 11.92 -8.78
N CYS A 40 -7.61 13.25 -8.62
CA CYS A 40 -8.66 14.04 -7.99
C CYS A 40 -8.85 15.39 -8.67
N ASN A 41 -10.07 15.66 -9.13
CA ASN A 41 -10.47 17.00 -9.58
C ASN A 41 -10.61 17.88 -8.33
N LYS A 42 -9.66 18.80 -8.13
CA LYS A 42 -9.50 19.70 -6.97
C LYS A 42 -8.98 19.03 -5.70
N PRO A 43 -7.67 18.71 -5.66
CA PRO A 43 -7.05 18.07 -4.50
C PRO A 43 -7.17 18.90 -3.21
N GLU A 44 -7.33 20.21 -3.29
CA GLU A 44 -7.53 21.14 -2.17
C GLU A 44 -8.89 21.00 -1.45
N GLU A 45 -9.90 20.36 -2.08
CA GLU A 45 -11.24 20.20 -1.50
C GLU A 45 -11.41 18.88 -0.73
N ILE A 46 -10.41 17.98 -0.75
CA ILE A 46 -10.47 16.69 -0.04
C ILE A 46 -9.57 16.66 1.20
N THR A 47 -9.84 15.74 2.13
CA THR A 47 -9.02 15.59 3.34
C THR A 47 -7.71 14.86 3.05
N TYR A 48 -6.69 15.11 3.90
CA TYR A 48 -5.40 14.42 3.81
C TYR A 48 -5.58 12.89 3.85
N GLU A 49 -6.43 12.37 4.73
CA GLU A 49 -6.71 10.93 4.81
C GLU A 49 -7.31 10.38 3.50
N ALA A 50 -8.29 11.07 2.91
CA ALA A 50 -8.89 10.66 1.65
C ALA A 50 -7.86 10.66 0.50
N MET A 51 -7.00 11.69 0.46
CA MET A 51 -5.91 11.79 -0.51
C MET A 51 -4.93 10.62 -0.39
N ILE A 52 -4.47 10.32 0.82
CA ILE A 52 -3.54 9.22 1.07
C ILE A 52 -4.15 7.89 0.62
N ARG A 53 -5.45 7.66 0.87
CA ARG A 53 -6.14 6.46 0.41
C ARG A 53 -6.18 6.35 -1.11
N LEU A 54 -6.45 7.44 -1.83
CA LEU A 54 -6.44 7.44 -3.31
C LEU A 54 -5.05 7.10 -3.85
N VAL A 55 -4.02 7.75 -3.31
CA VAL A 55 -2.63 7.54 -3.73
C VAL A 55 -2.17 6.10 -3.43
N ILE A 56 -2.47 5.55 -2.25
CA ILE A 56 -2.16 4.16 -1.90
C ILE A 56 -2.85 3.21 -2.87
N ASN A 57 -4.15 3.39 -3.12
CA ASN A 57 -4.90 2.51 -4.02
C ASN A 57 -4.34 2.50 -5.44
N HIS A 58 -3.75 3.62 -5.89
CA HIS A 58 -3.15 3.72 -7.21
C HIS A 58 -1.72 3.15 -7.27
N LEU A 59 -0.86 3.52 -6.32
CA LEU A 59 0.56 3.13 -6.33
C LEU A 59 0.81 1.73 -5.75
N GLN A 60 -0.02 1.32 -4.81
CA GLN A 60 0.03 0.04 -4.12
C GLN A 60 -1.37 -0.58 -4.10
N PRO A 61 -1.93 -0.90 -5.27
CA PRO A 61 -3.24 -1.54 -5.33
C PRO A 61 -3.17 -2.83 -4.52
N GLU A 62 -4.22 -3.08 -3.72
CA GLU A 62 -4.40 -4.34 -3.00
C GLU A 62 -4.10 -5.52 -3.94
N PRO A 63 -3.09 -6.36 -3.63
CA PRO A 63 -2.72 -7.46 -4.49
C PRO A 63 -3.94 -8.33 -4.78
N SER A 64 -4.24 -8.55 -6.06
CA SER A 64 -5.38 -9.38 -6.44
C SER A 64 -5.25 -10.76 -5.77
N LYS A 65 -6.19 -11.09 -4.87
CA LYS A 65 -6.20 -12.38 -4.15
C LYS A 65 -6.07 -13.56 -5.11
N ARG A 66 -6.65 -13.46 -6.32
CA ARG A 66 -6.55 -14.47 -7.37
C ARG A 66 -5.13 -14.57 -7.94
N ALA A 67 -4.48 -13.43 -8.21
CA ALA A 67 -3.10 -13.40 -8.68
C ALA A 67 -2.12 -13.92 -7.61
N GLU A 68 -2.30 -13.55 -6.35
CA GLU A 68 -1.47 -14.03 -5.23
C GLU A 68 -1.63 -15.55 -5.02
N ARG A 69 -2.86 -16.07 -5.08
CA ARG A 69 -3.11 -17.53 -5.06
C ARG A 69 -2.47 -18.24 -6.25
N PHE A 70 -2.49 -17.62 -7.42
CA PHE A 70 -1.85 -18.16 -8.62
C PHE A 70 -0.32 -18.20 -8.46
N LYS A 71 0.30 -17.12 -7.96
CA LYS A 71 1.73 -17.08 -7.63
C LYS A 71 2.12 -18.17 -6.63
N LEU A 72 1.34 -18.35 -5.56
CA LEU A 72 1.57 -19.42 -4.58
C LEU A 72 1.52 -20.81 -5.24
N ARG A 73 0.51 -21.07 -6.06
CA ARG A 73 0.35 -22.37 -6.77
C ARG A 73 1.48 -22.65 -7.76
N LEU A 74 2.02 -21.62 -8.38
CA LEU A 74 3.12 -21.74 -9.34
C LEU A 74 4.50 -21.77 -8.69
N ARG A 75 4.61 -21.41 -7.40
CA ARG A 75 5.90 -21.38 -6.72
C ARG A 75 6.46 -22.80 -6.60
N LYS A 76 7.63 -23.01 -7.22
CA LYS A 76 8.44 -24.23 -7.13
C LYS A 76 9.81 -23.88 -6.57
N GLN A 77 10.41 -24.77 -5.79
CA GLN A 77 11.74 -24.57 -5.23
C GLN A 77 12.74 -24.26 -6.35
N GLU A 78 13.50 -23.18 -6.19
CA GLU A 78 14.48 -22.76 -7.19
C GLU A 78 15.75 -23.63 -7.10
N ARG A 79 16.50 -23.68 -8.20
CA ARG A 79 17.73 -24.46 -8.23
C ARG A 79 18.78 -23.80 -7.34
N GLY A 80 19.22 -24.51 -6.30
CA GLY A 80 20.16 -24.00 -5.29
C GLY A 80 19.49 -23.29 -4.11
N GLU A 81 18.15 -23.19 -4.10
CA GLU A 81 17.40 -22.73 -2.95
C GLU A 81 17.34 -23.82 -1.87
N SER A 82 17.66 -23.49 -0.62
CA SER A 82 17.50 -24.43 0.49
C SER A 82 16.02 -24.65 0.82
N LEU A 83 15.70 -25.79 1.45
CA LEU A 83 14.34 -26.08 1.88
C LEU A 83 13.79 -25.01 2.83
N ALA A 84 14.62 -24.48 3.74
CA ALA A 84 14.21 -23.43 4.68
C ALA A 84 13.83 -22.12 3.96
N GLN A 85 14.64 -21.69 2.97
CA GLN A 85 14.35 -20.52 2.15
C GLN A 85 13.06 -20.69 1.34
N TYR A 86 12.88 -21.89 0.77
CA TYR A 86 11.66 -22.22 0.04
C TYR A 86 10.42 -22.15 0.93
N LEU A 87 10.48 -22.71 2.14
CA LEU A 87 9.39 -22.66 3.12
C LEU A 87 9.09 -21.22 3.56
N ASP A 88 10.10 -20.39 3.79
CA ASP A 88 9.91 -18.99 4.15
C ASP A 88 9.29 -18.18 3.01
N ALA A 89 9.68 -18.44 1.76
CA ALA A 89 9.07 -17.83 0.58
C ALA A 89 7.59 -18.23 0.45
N LEU A 90 7.27 -19.52 0.61
CA LEU A 90 5.88 -19.99 0.61
C LEU A 90 5.05 -19.36 1.73
N LYS A 91 5.58 -19.25 2.95
CA LYS A 91 4.89 -18.58 4.07
C LYS A 91 4.62 -17.12 3.79
N LYS A 92 5.56 -16.41 3.15
CA LYS A 92 5.36 -15.00 2.75
C LYS A 92 4.23 -14.86 1.73
N LEU A 93 4.20 -15.71 0.69
CA LEU A 93 3.14 -15.73 -0.31
C LEU A 93 1.78 -16.17 0.26
N ALA A 94 1.78 -17.08 1.24
CA ALA A 94 0.55 -17.52 1.92
C ALA A 94 -0.14 -16.37 2.70
N LYS A 95 0.64 -15.45 3.28
CA LYS A 95 0.11 -14.28 4.00
C LYS A 95 -0.66 -13.32 3.10
N THR A 96 -0.18 -13.06 1.89
CA THR A 96 -0.79 -12.08 0.96
C THR A 96 -1.98 -12.65 0.18
N CYS A 97 -2.14 -13.97 0.12
CA CYS A 97 -3.20 -14.61 -0.68
C CYS A 97 -4.47 -14.99 0.11
N GLN A 98 -4.54 -14.64 1.41
CA GLN A 98 -5.64 -15.00 2.33
C GLN A 98 -6.07 -16.46 2.15
N PHE A 99 -5.08 -17.35 2.14
CA PHE A 99 -5.30 -18.79 1.99
C PHE A 99 -5.83 -19.34 3.31
N GLY A 100 -7.14 -19.64 3.37
CA GLY A 100 -7.80 -20.12 4.58
C GLY A 100 -9.14 -19.44 4.88
N GLU A 101 -9.42 -18.25 4.33
CA GLU A 101 -10.73 -17.58 4.52
C GLU A 101 -11.89 -18.23 3.73
N PHE A 102 -11.62 -19.31 2.99
CA PHE A 102 -12.65 -20.17 2.40
C PHE A 102 -12.65 -21.51 3.13
N GLY A 103 -13.33 -21.58 4.26
CA GLY A 103 -13.56 -22.83 4.98
C GLY A 103 -14.43 -22.60 6.20
N ARG A 104 -15.62 -23.20 6.22
CA ARG A 104 -16.50 -23.29 7.39
C ARG A 104 -15.68 -23.71 8.63
N PRO A 105 -16.08 -23.28 9.84
CA PRO A 105 -15.49 -23.80 11.06
C PRO A 105 -15.54 -25.33 11.04
N PHE A 106 -14.39 -25.95 11.28
CA PHE A 106 -14.31 -27.38 11.56
C PHE A 106 -15.00 -27.60 12.92
N ASN A 107 -16.24 -28.09 12.87
CA ASN A 107 -16.83 -28.87 13.96
C ASN A 107 -16.29 -30.30 13.87
#